data_AF-A0A4R8QJN6-F1
#
_entry.id   AF-A0A4R8QJN6-F1
#
_cell.length_a   1.000
_cell.length_b   1.000
_cell.length_c   1.000
_cell.angle_alpha   90.00
_cell.angle_beta   90.00
_cell.angle_gamma   90.00
#
_symmetry.space_group_name_H-M   'P 1'
#
loop_
_entity.id
_entity.type
_entity.pdbx_description
1 polymer ?
#
loop_
_entity_poly.entity_id
_entity_poly.type
_entity_poly.pdbx_seq_one_letter_code
_entity_poly.pdbx_strand_id
1 'polypeptide(L)'
;MSTNKLQNPDKDGYPAKVPITYYPLETQKAFRHNEKRMRDKPYAKYCNRELFLYADIPQHIREPMPEEGVLAMADAHRLLEPGHHRCENGWRALADGTAYVTSRTRFPGATGDMVRWWFWWHSVEPERYALWFPHDHLGARSTYADRLHRADLSHTQKWLGSTHRVTEFVGAAKVTVHIHFVDPARYGLPWADLREAGYEAAVCAELRDGLLPNLKIGDFLHLWRKTEDGLELRSRYWLGGGVHYKLFGIEIGIDYLAGALGFKHRMAGETVAYEHFIHDQTEFTNLASFLPSLYADYLAGKHDKKVLYGNAFVDGGNSQYVSYPIADDLSIGSATTVESKGACAERSIFVAQAPTPPYNVYGQPFGACGTVMSTTSEGLLSESVQEYNYSSSSGVHGVAFSPSGSFVYSFDDSGNAIWVHAVDNSTGRLSFVANVGAPVEKADPRHGAVHPSGNFLYAVHEGSNEVGVYEIDQTTGIPTYANASFPLIPAGLNTTDYWSDEVAISHSAKYLWASSHAPAAPTTWATFPSSRSTRTDPSPSRTSSRQPPRAAGLPTRWRRVPFGDAYVALTDSSVGFVEIWEMGANGAAGGCGRAP
;
A
#
# COMPACT_ATOMS: atom_id res chain seq x y z
N MET A 1 -24.92 32.15 1.31
CA MET A 1 -24.09 32.67 0.21
C MET A 1 -22.73 32.96 0.81
N SER A 2 -21.66 32.22 0.56
CA SER A 2 -21.01 32.08 -0.74
C SER A 2 -20.20 30.77 -0.79
N THR A 3 -20.54 29.93 -1.77
CA THR A 3 -19.63 29.07 -2.56
C THR A 3 -18.62 28.19 -1.83
N ASN A 4 -19.06 26.99 -1.42
CA ASN A 4 -18.18 25.81 -1.46
C ASN A 4 -17.81 25.59 -2.93
N LYS A 5 -16.62 26.05 -3.34
CA LYS A 5 -16.05 25.66 -4.63
C LYS A 5 -15.91 24.14 -4.59
N LEU A 6 -16.67 23.46 -5.45
CA LEU A 6 -16.42 22.08 -5.87
C LEU A 6 -14.91 21.94 -6.13
N GLN A 7 -14.21 21.25 -5.24
CA GLN A 7 -12.82 20.89 -5.50
C GLN A 7 -12.84 19.92 -6.66
N ASN A 8 -12.42 20.42 -7.82
CA ASN A 8 -12.08 19.58 -8.96
C ASN A 8 -10.79 18.80 -8.60
N PRO A 9 -10.81 17.46 -8.50
CA PRO A 9 -9.63 16.68 -8.16
C PRO A 9 -8.82 16.39 -9.43
N ASP A 10 -8.34 17.42 -10.12
CA ASP A 10 -7.44 17.27 -11.27
C ASP A 10 -6.05 17.79 -10.90
N LYS A 11 -5.20 16.88 -10.41
CA LYS A 11 -3.73 17.04 -10.42
C LYS A 11 -3.02 15.88 -11.13
N ASP A 12 -3.78 15.08 -11.89
CA ASP A 12 -3.35 13.74 -12.32
C ASP A 12 -3.45 13.55 -13.85
N GLY A 13 -3.75 14.61 -14.61
CA GLY A 13 -3.93 14.52 -16.08
C GLY A 13 -5.25 13.89 -16.55
N TYR A 14 -6.15 13.52 -15.64
CA TYR A 14 -7.48 12.96 -15.94
C TYR A 14 -8.60 14.01 -15.97
N PRO A 15 -9.77 13.72 -16.57
CA PRO A 15 -10.94 14.58 -16.46
C PRO A 15 -11.48 14.63 -15.02
N ALA A 16 -12.03 15.77 -14.64
CA ALA A 16 -12.78 15.99 -13.41
C ALA A 16 -13.74 14.84 -13.06
N LYS A 17 -13.98 14.61 -11.76
CA LYS A 17 -14.98 13.65 -11.29
C LYS A 17 -16.31 14.32 -10.96
N VAL A 18 -17.41 13.67 -11.28
CA VAL A 18 -18.78 14.09 -10.95
C VAL A 18 -19.43 13.08 -9.99
N PRO A 19 -20.16 13.54 -8.97
CA PRO A 19 -20.78 12.64 -8.00
C PRO A 19 -21.93 11.85 -8.62
N ILE A 20 -22.10 10.59 -8.20
CA ILE A 20 -23.32 9.82 -8.46
C ILE A 20 -24.47 10.47 -7.69
N THR A 21 -25.51 10.88 -8.42
CA THR A 21 -26.66 11.60 -7.86
C THR A 21 -27.90 10.73 -7.66
N TYR A 22 -27.86 9.46 -8.05
CA TYR A 22 -28.99 8.55 -7.96
C TYR A 22 -28.57 7.21 -7.37
N TYR A 23 -29.25 6.83 -6.29
CA TYR A 23 -29.10 5.53 -5.63
C TYR A 23 -30.50 4.97 -5.39
N PRO A 24 -30.85 3.79 -5.93
CA PRO A 24 -32.12 3.14 -5.65
C PRO A 24 -32.37 2.98 -4.14
N LEU A 25 -33.64 3.03 -3.71
CA LEU A 25 -33.99 3.02 -2.29
C LEU A 25 -33.40 1.82 -1.52
N GLU A 26 -33.42 0.63 -2.14
CA GLU A 26 -32.90 -0.59 -1.51
C GLU A 26 -31.37 -0.56 -1.36
N THR A 27 -30.64 0.06 -2.29
CA THR A 27 -29.17 0.18 -2.22
C THR A 27 -28.75 1.18 -1.13
N GLN A 28 -29.59 2.18 -0.84
CA GLN A 28 -29.37 3.06 0.34
C GLN A 28 -29.54 2.30 1.67
N LYS A 29 -30.47 1.33 1.74
CA LYS A 29 -30.61 0.46 2.93
C LYS A 29 -29.42 -0.50 3.03
N ALA A 30 -28.99 -1.07 1.91
CA ALA A 30 -27.81 -1.92 1.82
C ALA A 30 -26.54 -1.19 2.28
N PHE A 31 -26.34 0.05 1.84
CA PHE A 31 -25.23 0.89 2.29
C PHE A 31 -25.18 1.02 3.82
N ARG A 32 -26.31 1.39 4.46
CA ARG A 32 -26.37 1.48 5.93
C ARG A 32 -26.06 0.15 6.63
N HIS A 33 -26.50 -0.96 6.03
CA HIS A 33 -26.20 -2.29 6.56
C HIS A 33 -24.71 -2.64 6.43
N ASN A 34 -24.12 -2.37 5.26
CA ASN A 34 -22.71 -2.59 4.95
C ASN A 34 -21.79 -1.74 5.83
N GLU A 35 -22.10 -0.45 5.97
CA GLU A 35 -21.36 0.48 6.83
C GLU A 35 -21.35 0.01 8.29
N LYS A 36 -22.50 -0.48 8.79
CA LYS A 36 -22.57 -1.04 10.15
C LYS A 36 -21.66 -2.25 10.33
N ARG A 37 -21.60 -3.14 9.35
CA ARG A 37 -20.77 -4.36 9.39
C ARG A 37 -19.28 -4.08 9.23
N MET A 38 -18.93 -3.05 8.47
CA MET A 38 -17.54 -2.66 8.22
C MET A 38 -16.90 -1.85 9.36
N ARG A 39 -17.68 -1.23 10.25
CA ARG A 39 -17.22 -0.25 11.25
C ARG A 39 -15.92 -0.61 11.98
N ASP A 40 -15.80 -1.85 12.44
CA ASP A 40 -14.67 -2.29 13.28
C ASP A 40 -13.59 -3.05 12.48
N LYS A 41 -13.70 -3.07 11.14
CA LYS A 41 -12.71 -3.71 10.27
C LYS A 41 -11.50 -2.79 10.06
N PRO A 42 -10.28 -3.34 9.94
CA PRO A 42 -9.06 -2.54 9.74
C PRO A 42 -9.08 -1.72 8.45
N TYR A 43 -9.84 -2.17 7.44
CA TYR A 43 -10.02 -1.52 6.15
C TYR A 43 -11.27 -0.61 6.07
N ALA A 44 -11.95 -0.33 7.21
CA ALA A 44 -13.15 0.50 7.23
C ALA A 44 -12.94 1.91 6.65
N LYS A 45 -11.72 2.45 6.78
CA LYS A 45 -11.32 3.76 6.25
C LYS A 45 -11.43 3.87 4.72
N TYR A 46 -11.51 2.75 4.01
CA TYR A 46 -11.67 2.69 2.55
C TYR A 46 -13.13 2.59 2.10
N CYS A 47 -14.10 2.56 3.03
CA CYS A 47 -15.52 2.58 2.70
C CYS A 47 -15.96 4.00 2.33
N ASN A 48 -15.90 4.32 1.03
CA ASN A 48 -16.33 5.62 0.52
C ASN A 48 -17.85 5.79 0.63
N ARG A 49 -18.29 6.92 1.18
CA ARG A 49 -19.71 7.30 1.26
C ARG A 49 -20.21 7.97 -0.01
N GLU A 50 -19.33 8.70 -0.68
CA GLU A 50 -19.62 9.41 -1.93
C GLU A 50 -18.90 8.69 -3.06
N LEU A 51 -19.66 8.29 -4.09
CA LEU A 51 -19.15 7.64 -5.28
C LEU A 51 -19.18 8.62 -6.46
N PHE A 52 -18.26 8.43 -7.39
CA PHE A 52 -18.02 9.36 -8.48
C PHE A 52 -17.84 8.64 -9.82
N LEU A 53 -18.13 9.35 -10.90
CA LEU A 53 -17.77 9.02 -12.27
C LEU A 53 -16.79 10.04 -12.82
N TYR A 54 -16.02 9.68 -13.84
CA TYR A 54 -15.30 10.69 -14.63
C TYR A 54 -16.27 11.54 -15.45
N ALA A 55 -15.98 12.83 -15.62
CA ALA A 55 -16.88 13.80 -16.26
C ALA A 55 -17.12 13.54 -17.75
N ASP A 56 -16.30 12.70 -18.39
CA ASP A 56 -16.47 12.23 -19.76
C ASP A 56 -17.48 11.05 -19.87
N ILE A 57 -17.91 10.45 -18.76
CA ILE A 57 -18.81 9.28 -18.76
C ILE A 57 -20.29 9.64 -18.92
N PRO A 58 -20.86 10.70 -18.29
CA PRO A 58 -22.29 10.99 -18.36
C PRO A 58 -22.89 11.10 -19.76
N GLN A 59 -22.11 11.50 -20.77
CA GLN A 59 -22.58 11.55 -22.16
C GLN A 59 -22.88 10.17 -22.75
N HIS A 60 -22.19 9.12 -22.28
CA HIS A 60 -22.38 7.73 -22.72
C HIS A 60 -23.54 7.03 -21.98
N ILE A 61 -24.10 7.65 -20.93
CA ILE A 61 -25.25 7.14 -20.18
C ILE A 61 -26.56 7.50 -20.88
N ARG A 62 -26.61 8.63 -21.59
CA ARG A 62 -27.87 9.24 -22.07
C ARG A 62 -28.58 8.44 -23.14
N GLU A 63 -27.82 7.80 -24.03
CA GLU A 63 -28.34 7.08 -25.19
C GLU A 63 -27.54 5.80 -25.41
N PRO A 64 -28.16 4.73 -25.96
CA PRO A 64 -27.45 3.52 -26.29
C PRO A 64 -26.39 3.80 -27.37
N MET A 65 -25.21 3.21 -27.23
CA MET A 65 -24.11 3.32 -28.21
C MET A 65 -24.57 2.88 -29.60
N PRO A 66 -23.99 3.32 -30.72
CA PRO A 66 -24.36 2.84 -32.05
C PRO A 66 -24.00 1.36 -32.25
N GLU A 67 -24.66 0.67 -33.19
CA GLU A 67 -24.45 -0.78 -33.43
C GLU A 67 -23.03 -1.10 -33.89
N GLU A 68 -22.37 -0.20 -34.63
CA GLU A 68 -20.97 -0.36 -35.04
C GLU A 68 -19.98 -0.23 -33.87
N GLY A 69 -20.46 0.18 -32.69
CA GLY A 69 -19.70 0.17 -31.44
C GLY A 69 -19.64 -1.20 -30.77
N VAL A 70 -20.45 -2.16 -31.22
CA VAL A 70 -20.54 -3.50 -30.62
C VAL A 70 -19.38 -4.37 -31.11
N LEU A 71 -18.60 -4.91 -30.17
CA LEU A 71 -17.62 -5.97 -30.44
C LEU A 71 -18.30 -7.33 -30.26
N ALA A 72 -18.33 -8.15 -31.30
CA ALA A 72 -18.80 -9.53 -31.17
C ALA A 72 -17.81 -10.36 -30.34
N MET A 73 -18.29 -11.36 -29.59
CA MET A 73 -17.44 -12.22 -28.76
C MET A 73 -16.35 -12.94 -29.58
N ALA A 74 -16.67 -13.38 -30.80
CA ALA A 74 -15.71 -14.03 -31.69
C ALA A 74 -14.54 -13.10 -32.08
N ASP A 75 -14.77 -11.79 -32.01
CA ASP A 75 -13.80 -10.75 -32.33
C ASP A 75 -13.08 -10.21 -31.08
N ALA A 76 -13.20 -10.87 -29.92
CA ALA A 76 -12.56 -10.43 -28.68
C ALA A 76 -11.03 -10.28 -28.81
N HIS A 77 -10.38 -11.07 -29.68
CA HIS A 77 -8.96 -10.96 -30.02
C HIS A 77 -8.56 -9.55 -30.49
N ARG A 78 -9.50 -8.76 -31.06
CA ARG A 78 -9.26 -7.37 -31.47
C ARG A 78 -8.96 -6.44 -30.31
N LEU A 79 -9.21 -6.85 -29.06
CA LEU A 79 -8.78 -6.08 -27.88
C LEU A 79 -7.25 -6.02 -27.74
N LEU A 80 -6.51 -6.87 -28.46
CA LEU A 80 -5.05 -6.80 -28.58
C LEU A 80 -4.56 -5.70 -29.54
N GLU A 81 -5.44 -5.18 -30.39
CA GLU A 81 -5.09 -4.09 -31.32
C GLU A 81 -4.60 -2.85 -30.54
N PRO A 82 -3.57 -2.15 -31.06
CA PRO A 82 -3.09 -0.93 -30.43
C PRO A 82 -4.16 0.18 -30.46
N GLY A 83 -4.10 1.07 -29.48
CA GLY A 83 -5.07 2.17 -29.35
C GLY A 83 -6.42 1.73 -28.76
N HIS A 84 -7.48 2.43 -29.14
CA HIS A 84 -8.83 2.25 -28.61
C HIS A 84 -9.81 1.95 -29.74
N HIS A 85 -10.82 1.12 -29.43
CA HIS A 85 -11.92 0.86 -30.34
C HIS A 85 -12.85 2.09 -30.45
N ARG A 86 -13.69 2.10 -31.48
CA ARG A 86 -14.61 3.21 -31.77
C ARG A 86 -15.49 3.58 -30.56
N CYS A 87 -15.95 2.58 -29.82
CA CYS A 87 -16.72 2.76 -28.59
C CYS A 87 -16.03 1.98 -27.47
N GLU A 88 -15.31 2.69 -26.60
CA GLU A 88 -14.79 2.11 -25.35
C GLU A 88 -15.77 2.25 -24.19
N ASN A 89 -16.73 3.18 -24.28
CA ASN A 89 -17.75 3.42 -23.26
C ASN A 89 -19.14 3.43 -23.90
N GLY A 90 -20.06 2.62 -23.37
CA GLY A 90 -21.46 2.64 -23.73
C GLY A 90 -22.18 1.32 -23.44
N TRP A 91 -23.48 1.32 -23.70
CA TRP A 91 -24.37 0.17 -23.54
C TRP A 91 -25.35 0.07 -24.73
N ARG A 92 -25.85 -1.13 -25.03
CA ARG A 92 -26.94 -1.36 -26.00
C ARG A 92 -27.58 -2.74 -25.79
N ALA A 93 -28.87 -2.86 -26.07
CA ALA A 93 -29.50 -4.15 -26.34
C ALA A 93 -29.38 -4.55 -27.82
N LEU A 94 -28.94 -5.78 -28.08
CA LEU A 94 -28.86 -6.35 -29.41
C LEU A 94 -30.21 -6.94 -29.85
N ALA A 95 -30.37 -7.17 -31.16
CA ALA A 95 -31.61 -7.68 -31.73
C ALA A 95 -32.03 -9.06 -31.18
N ASP A 96 -31.07 -9.88 -30.75
CA ASP A 96 -31.32 -11.18 -30.13
C ASP A 96 -31.72 -11.09 -28.64
N GLY A 97 -31.70 -9.88 -28.07
CA GLY A 97 -31.99 -9.58 -26.67
C GLY A 97 -30.75 -9.47 -25.78
N THR A 98 -29.54 -9.75 -26.28
CA THR A 98 -28.30 -9.64 -25.51
C THR A 98 -28.09 -8.20 -25.05
N ALA A 99 -27.79 -8.01 -23.77
CA ALA A 99 -27.33 -6.74 -23.23
C ALA A 99 -25.80 -6.66 -23.39
N TYR A 100 -25.34 -5.74 -24.22
CA TYR A 100 -23.92 -5.52 -24.47
C TYR A 100 -23.45 -4.23 -23.77
N VAL A 101 -22.32 -4.33 -23.07
CA VAL A 101 -21.70 -3.19 -22.37
C VAL A 101 -20.21 -3.16 -22.68
N THR A 102 -19.71 -1.96 -22.96
CA THR A 102 -18.28 -1.66 -23.03
C THR A 102 -17.97 -0.54 -22.07
N SER A 103 -16.87 -0.68 -21.34
CA SER A 103 -16.47 0.33 -20.37
C SER A 103 -14.95 0.45 -20.32
N ARG A 104 -14.47 1.68 -20.19
CA ARG A 104 -13.07 2.01 -19.96
C ARG A 104 -12.95 2.86 -18.70
N THR A 105 -12.19 2.34 -17.73
CA THR A 105 -12.00 2.96 -16.43
C THR A 105 -10.52 3.14 -16.13
N ARG A 106 -10.14 4.26 -15.51
CA ARG A 106 -8.74 4.61 -15.24
C ARG A 106 -8.34 4.27 -13.81
N PHE A 107 -7.16 3.69 -13.65
CA PHE A 107 -6.58 3.20 -12.40
C PHE A 107 -5.20 3.83 -12.15
N PRO A 108 -5.15 5.12 -11.75
CA PRO A 108 -3.89 5.79 -11.47
C PRO A 108 -3.14 5.13 -10.32
N GLY A 109 -1.82 4.98 -10.45
CA GLY A 109 -0.94 4.35 -9.48
C GLY A 109 -1.15 2.84 -9.28
N ALA A 110 -2.08 2.22 -10.00
CA ALA A 110 -2.32 0.79 -9.89
C ALA A 110 -1.33 -0.02 -10.75
N THR A 111 -1.09 -1.26 -10.35
CA THR A 111 -0.30 -2.25 -11.12
C THR A 111 -1.10 -3.53 -11.33
N GLY A 112 -0.71 -4.36 -12.30
CA GLY A 112 -1.39 -5.63 -12.53
C GLY A 112 -1.37 -6.56 -11.32
N ASP A 113 -0.38 -6.41 -10.44
CA ASP A 113 -0.28 -7.20 -9.21
C ASP A 113 -1.36 -6.85 -8.20
N MET A 114 -1.65 -5.56 -8.02
CA MET A 114 -2.75 -5.08 -7.19
C MET A 114 -4.09 -5.64 -7.66
N VAL A 115 -4.31 -5.67 -8.98
CA VAL A 115 -5.53 -6.23 -9.58
C VAL A 115 -5.64 -7.72 -9.30
N ARG A 116 -4.60 -8.50 -9.61
CA ARG A 116 -4.62 -9.96 -9.35
C ARG A 116 -4.83 -10.26 -7.87
N TRP A 117 -4.23 -9.47 -6.98
CA TRP A 117 -4.41 -9.56 -5.55
C TRP A 117 -5.86 -9.32 -5.13
N TRP A 118 -6.45 -8.23 -5.61
CA TRP A 118 -7.80 -7.82 -5.28
C TRP A 118 -8.81 -8.96 -5.49
N PHE A 119 -8.74 -9.61 -6.65
CA PHE A 119 -9.75 -10.59 -7.10
C PHE A 119 -9.85 -11.85 -6.25
N TRP A 120 -8.80 -12.27 -5.53
CA TRP A 120 -8.97 -13.31 -4.50
C TRP A 120 -9.26 -12.69 -3.13
N TRP A 121 -8.65 -11.54 -2.80
CA TRP A 121 -8.70 -10.94 -1.47
C TRP A 121 -10.11 -10.47 -1.08
N HIS A 122 -10.86 -9.88 -2.01
CA HIS A 122 -12.22 -9.38 -1.76
C HIS A 122 -13.22 -10.52 -1.51
N SER A 123 -12.91 -11.73 -1.97
CA SER A 123 -13.79 -12.91 -1.89
C SER A 123 -13.76 -13.60 -0.52
N VAL A 124 -12.86 -13.16 0.38
CA VAL A 124 -12.63 -13.77 1.69
C VAL A 124 -13.71 -13.37 2.70
N GLU A 125 -14.13 -12.11 2.68
CA GLU A 125 -15.14 -11.56 3.60
C GLU A 125 -16.12 -10.67 2.81
N PRO A 126 -17.44 -10.74 3.07
CA PRO A 126 -18.39 -9.90 2.35
C PRO A 126 -18.16 -8.39 2.56
N GLU A 127 -17.62 -7.99 3.72
CA GLU A 127 -17.27 -6.59 4.02
C GLU A 127 -16.21 -6.06 3.05
N ARG A 128 -15.27 -6.91 2.59
CA ARG A 128 -14.27 -6.53 1.59
C ARG A 128 -14.89 -6.31 0.22
N TYR A 129 -15.84 -7.17 -0.15
CA TYR A 129 -16.60 -7.01 -1.38
C TYR A 129 -17.42 -5.73 -1.38
N ALA A 130 -17.99 -5.37 -0.22
CA ALA A 130 -18.72 -4.12 -0.03
C ALA A 130 -17.85 -2.86 -0.20
N LEU A 131 -16.52 -2.91 0.01
CA LEU A 131 -15.67 -1.74 -0.27
C LEU A 131 -15.72 -1.32 -1.75
N TRP A 132 -15.86 -2.29 -2.64
CA TRP A 132 -15.85 -2.08 -4.08
C TRP A 132 -17.05 -1.24 -4.54
N PHE A 133 -18.24 -1.59 -4.06
CA PHE A 133 -19.46 -0.82 -4.28
C PHE A 133 -20.33 -0.85 -3.01
N PRO A 134 -20.14 0.10 -2.08
CA PRO A 134 -20.78 0.08 -0.75
C PRO A 134 -22.31 0.01 -0.75
N HIS A 135 -22.94 0.54 -1.80
CA HIS A 135 -24.39 0.54 -1.97
C HIS A 135 -24.93 -0.78 -2.54
N ASP A 136 -24.19 -1.44 -3.42
CA ASP A 136 -24.74 -2.53 -4.24
C ASP A 136 -24.24 -3.90 -3.80
N HIS A 137 -23.01 -4.00 -3.29
CA HIS A 137 -22.35 -5.27 -3.00
C HIS A 137 -22.74 -5.81 -1.61
N LEU A 138 -23.38 -6.97 -1.54
CA LEU A 138 -23.86 -7.57 -0.28
C LEU A 138 -22.98 -8.74 0.18
N GLY A 139 -22.40 -9.49 -0.75
CA GLY A 139 -21.39 -10.48 -0.45
C GLY A 139 -20.90 -11.29 -1.64
N ALA A 140 -19.67 -11.74 -1.53
CA ALA A 140 -19.02 -12.65 -2.46
C ALA A 140 -18.39 -13.81 -1.65
N ARG A 141 -18.45 -15.03 -2.19
CA ARG A 141 -17.75 -16.19 -1.64
C ARG A 141 -17.17 -17.05 -2.74
N SER A 142 -15.88 -17.35 -2.65
CA SER A 142 -15.18 -18.22 -3.58
C SER A 142 -15.38 -19.70 -3.25
N THR A 143 -15.43 -20.56 -4.28
CA THR A 143 -15.31 -22.01 -4.12
C THR A 143 -13.89 -22.47 -3.75
N TYR A 144 -12.88 -21.61 -3.88
CA TYR A 144 -11.47 -21.90 -3.56
C TYR A 144 -11.08 -21.44 -2.16
N ALA A 145 -11.96 -21.58 -1.17
CA ALA A 145 -11.69 -21.15 0.20
C ALA A 145 -10.39 -21.75 0.78
N ASP A 146 -10.02 -22.96 0.37
CA ASP A 146 -8.80 -23.68 0.73
C ASP A 146 -7.51 -23.06 0.15
N ARG A 147 -7.62 -22.25 -0.91
CA ARG A 147 -6.47 -21.64 -1.61
C ARG A 147 -6.17 -20.21 -1.18
N LEU A 148 -7.18 -19.46 -0.73
CA LEU A 148 -7.07 -18.02 -0.50
C LEU A 148 -5.93 -17.66 0.49
N HIS A 149 -5.70 -18.52 1.48
CA HIS A 149 -4.67 -18.31 2.51
C HIS A 149 -3.29 -18.88 2.16
N ARG A 150 -3.14 -19.65 1.09
CA ARG A 150 -1.87 -20.31 0.74
C ARG A 150 -0.83 -19.30 0.25
N ALA A 151 0.38 -19.34 0.80
CA ALA A 151 1.45 -18.40 0.45
C ALA A 151 2.23 -18.82 -0.82
N ASP A 152 2.27 -20.12 -1.13
CA ASP A 152 2.97 -20.70 -2.28
C ASP A 152 2.23 -20.55 -3.61
N LEU A 153 0.99 -20.04 -3.58
CA LEU A 153 0.21 -19.78 -4.78
C LEU A 153 0.31 -18.30 -5.16
N SER A 154 0.58 -18.05 -6.43
CA SER A 154 0.43 -16.70 -7.01
C SER A 154 -0.99 -16.18 -6.86
N HIS A 155 -1.16 -14.86 -6.93
CA HIS A 155 -2.48 -14.24 -6.86
C HIS A 155 -3.47 -14.81 -7.89
N THR A 156 -3.04 -15.03 -9.14
CA THR A 156 -3.89 -15.64 -10.18
C THR A 156 -4.31 -17.06 -9.83
N GLN A 157 -3.40 -17.89 -9.30
CA GLN A 157 -3.72 -19.29 -8.92
C GLN A 157 -4.76 -19.40 -7.80
N LYS A 158 -4.96 -18.32 -7.03
CA LYS A 158 -5.96 -18.28 -5.94
C LYS A 158 -7.39 -18.09 -6.42
N TRP A 159 -7.61 -17.52 -7.61
CA TRP A 159 -8.96 -17.23 -8.11
C TRP A 159 -9.25 -17.81 -9.50
N LEU A 160 -8.26 -18.00 -10.37
CA LEU A 160 -8.47 -18.52 -11.72
C LEU A 160 -9.00 -19.96 -11.66
N GLY A 161 -10.13 -20.22 -12.32
CA GLY A 161 -10.85 -21.50 -12.25
C GLY A 161 -11.82 -21.63 -11.07
N SER A 162 -11.85 -20.66 -10.15
CA SER A 162 -12.83 -20.63 -9.05
C SER A 162 -14.19 -20.13 -9.53
N THR A 163 -15.23 -20.36 -8.72
CA THR A 163 -16.54 -19.74 -8.89
C THR A 163 -16.85 -18.88 -7.68
N HIS A 164 -17.18 -17.60 -7.91
CA HIS A 164 -17.66 -16.71 -6.86
C HIS A 164 -19.18 -16.67 -6.89
N ARG A 165 -19.82 -17.07 -5.78
CA ARG A 165 -21.24 -16.79 -5.56
C ARG A 165 -21.38 -15.37 -5.05
N VAL A 166 -21.93 -14.50 -5.87
CA VAL A 166 -22.06 -13.07 -5.62
C VAL A 166 -23.53 -12.73 -5.42
N THR A 167 -23.83 -11.94 -4.39
CA THR A 167 -25.13 -11.31 -4.18
C THR A 167 -24.94 -9.80 -4.15
N GLU A 168 -25.65 -9.12 -5.03
CA GLU A 168 -25.52 -7.67 -5.23
C GLU A 168 -26.77 -7.06 -5.84
N PHE A 169 -26.78 -5.74 -5.96
CA PHE A 169 -27.75 -5.00 -6.76
C PHE A 169 -27.16 -4.63 -8.12
N VAL A 170 -27.98 -4.70 -9.16
CA VAL A 170 -27.73 -4.04 -10.44
C VAL A 170 -28.98 -3.20 -10.72
N GLY A 171 -28.81 -1.88 -10.64
CA GLY A 171 -29.93 -0.96 -10.53
C GLY A 171 -30.78 -1.24 -9.29
N ALA A 172 -32.10 -1.31 -9.44
CA ALA A 172 -33.00 -1.63 -8.34
C ALA A 172 -33.14 -3.15 -8.07
N ALA A 173 -32.59 -4.01 -8.92
CA ALA A 173 -32.78 -5.45 -8.84
C ALA A 173 -31.69 -6.10 -8.00
N LYS A 174 -32.09 -6.82 -6.93
CA LYS A 174 -31.18 -7.69 -6.20
C LYS A 174 -30.99 -8.99 -6.97
N VAL A 175 -29.75 -9.29 -7.34
CA VAL A 175 -29.38 -10.49 -8.09
C VAL A 175 -28.46 -11.39 -7.27
N THR A 176 -28.45 -12.66 -7.63
CA THR A 176 -27.40 -13.58 -7.19
C THR A 176 -26.90 -14.30 -8.43
N VAL A 177 -25.59 -14.26 -8.63
CA VAL A 177 -24.93 -14.85 -9.80
C VAL A 177 -23.74 -15.69 -9.35
N HIS A 178 -23.38 -16.65 -10.19
CA HIS A 178 -22.18 -17.44 -10.04
C HIS A 178 -21.19 -17.01 -11.13
N ILE A 179 -20.12 -16.34 -10.72
CA ILE A 179 -19.05 -15.85 -11.60
C ILE A 179 -17.97 -16.93 -11.66
N HIS A 180 -17.88 -17.65 -12.78
CA HIS A 180 -16.86 -18.68 -12.98
C HIS A 180 -15.69 -18.12 -13.78
N PHE A 181 -14.54 -17.94 -13.13
CA PHE A 181 -13.35 -17.37 -13.77
C PHE A 181 -12.67 -18.37 -14.68
N VAL A 182 -12.40 -17.98 -15.91
CA VAL A 182 -11.84 -18.83 -16.96
C VAL A 182 -10.58 -18.22 -17.54
N ASP A 183 -9.74 -19.08 -18.14
CA ASP A 183 -8.53 -18.62 -18.81
C ASP A 183 -8.88 -17.71 -20.00
N PRO A 184 -8.26 -16.52 -20.13
CA PRO A 184 -8.47 -15.60 -21.26
C PRO A 184 -8.24 -16.23 -22.64
N ALA A 185 -7.40 -17.28 -22.76
CA ALA A 185 -7.21 -18.02 -24.01
C ALA A 185 -8.52 -18.58 -24.58
N ARG A 186 -9.53 -18.84 -23.73
CA ARG A 186 -10.87 -19.26 -24.16
C ARG A 186 -11.56 -18.25 -25.08
N TYR A 187 -11.20 -16.97 -24.97
CA TYR A 187 -11.74 -15.88 -25.77
C TYR A 187 -10.77 -15.41 -26.86
N GLY A 188 -9.76 -16.23 -27.20
CA GLY A 188 -8.72 -15.85 -28.17
C GLY A 188 -7.74 -14.81 -27.64
N LEU A 189 -7.56 -14.73 -26.32
CA LEU A 189 -6.69 -13.78 -25.64
C LEU A 189 -5.66 -14.51 -24.76
N PRO A 190 -4.77 -15.35 -25.30
CA PRO A 190 -3.82 -16.07 -24.46
C PRO A 190 -2.90 -15.10 -23.71
N TRP A 191 -2.43 -15.50 -22.53
CA TRP A 191 -1.63 -14.65 -21.65
C TRP A 191 -0.36 -14.08 -22.30
N ALA A 192 0.23 -14.78 -23.27
CA ALA A 192 1.41 -14.29 -23.99
C ALA A 192 1.07 -13.04 -24.81
N ASP A 193 0.04 -13.13 -25.64
CA ASP A 193 -0.40 -12.04 -26.51
C ASP A 193 -0.91 -10.84 -25.70
N LEU A 194 -1.60 -11.09 -24.59
CA LEU A 194 -2.00 -10.03 -23.66
C LEU A 194 -0.78 -9.26 -23.13
N ARG A 195 0.28 -9.96 -22.70
CA ARG A 195 1.51 -9.30 -22.23
C ARG A 195 2.20 -8.52 -23.35
N GLU A 196 2.24 -9.07 -24.56
CA GLU A 196 2.82 -8.39 -25.72
C GLU A 196 2.04 -7.11 -26.08
N ALA A 197 0.71 -7.14 -25.95
CA ALA A 197 -0.16 -5.98 -26.11
C ALA A 197 -0.19 -5.01 -24.90
N GLY A 198 0.68 -5.22 -23.90
CA GLY A 198 0.85 -4.32 -22.76
C GLY A 198 -0.18 -4.51 -21.63
N TYR A 199 -0.92 -5.62 -21.61
CA TYR A 199 -1.81 -5.95 -20.49
C TYR A 199 -1.05 -6.56 -19.32
N GLU A 200 -1.24 -5.98 -18.14
CA GLU A 200 -0.62 -6.49 -16.90
C GLU A 200 -1.55 -7.44 -16.14
N ALA A 201 -2.87 -7.37 -16.32
CA ALA A 201 -3.82 -8.29 -15.71
C ALA A 201 -5.05 -8.51 -16.61
N ALA A 202 -5.66 -9.68 -16.48
CA ALA A 202 -6.92 -10.02 -17.14
C ALA A 202 -7.79 -10.86 -16.20
N VAL A 203 -9.09 -10.58 -16.18
CA VAL A 203 -10.09 -11.35 -15.46
C VAL A 203 -11.26 -11.60 -16.41
N CYS A 204 -11.40 -12.85 -16.83
CA CYS A 204 -12.44 -13.27 -17.76
C CYS A 204 -13.34 -14.28 -17.06
N ALA A 205 -14.65 -14.20 -17.27
CA ALA A 205 -15.56 -15.11 -16.59
C ALA A 205 -16.84 -15.41 -17.37
N GLU A 206 -17.36 -16.61 -17.11
CA GLU A 206 -18.73 -16.96 -17.42
C GLU A 206 -19.64 -16.59 -16.24
N LEU A 207 -20.74 -15.92 -16.54
CA LEU A 207 -21.81 -15.67 -15.59
C LEU A 207 -22.82 -16.81 -15.64
N ARG A 208 -23.24 -17.29 -14.47
CA ARG A 208 -24.25 -18.35 -14.32
C ARG A 208 -25.34 -17.93 -13.34
N ASP A 209 -26.53 -18.49 -13.54
CA ASP A 209 -27.70 -18.15 -12.74
C ASP A 209 -27.55 -18.56 -11.26
N GLY A 210 -28.08 -17.73 -10.36
CA GLY A 210 -28.01 -17.91 -8.91
C GLY A 210 -28.80 -19.10 -8.36
N LEU A 211 -29.89 -19.48 -9.05
CA LEU A 211 -30.75 -20.60 -8.70
C LEU A 211 -30.35 -21.86 -9.48
N LEU A 212 -29.96 -21.70 -10.74
CA LEU A 212 -29.54 -22.76 -11.64
C LEU A 212 -28.06 -22.59 -12.02
N PRO A 213 -27.10 -22.99 -11.18
CA PRO A 213 -25.67 -22.77 -11.42
C PRO A 213 -25.09 -23.51 -12.64
N ASN A 214 -25.87 -24.38 -13.28
CA ASN A 214 -25.51 -25.02 -14.55
C ASN A 214 -26.03 -24.27 -15.79
N LEU A 215 -26.81 -23.20 -15.58
CA LEU A 215 -27.30 -22.31 -16.62
C LEU A 215 -26.33 -21.15 -16.78
N LYS A 216 -25.62 -21.10 -17.91
CA LYS A 216 -24.83 -19.92 -18.30
C LYS A 216 -25.75 -18.82 -18.79
N ILE A 217 -25.51 -17.59 -18.35
CA ILE A 217 -26.34 -16.42 -18.64
C ILE A 217 -25.55 -15.23 -19.21
N GLY A 218 -24.25 -15.37 -19.42
CA GLY A 218 -23.44 -14.36 -20.09
C GLY A 218 -21.95 -14.55 -19.86
N ASP A 219 -21.19 -13.59 -20.33
CA ASP A 219 -19.74 -13.54 -20.23
C ASP A 219 -19.27 -12.10 -20.00
N PHE A 220 -18.13 -11.96 -19.32
CA PHE A 220 -17.41 -10.70 -19.29
C PHE A 220 -15.91 -10.88 -19.42
N LEU A 221 -15.26 -9.84 -19.93
CA LEU A 221 -13.81 -9.70 -20.02
C LEU A 221 -13.42 -8.38 -19.35
N HIS A 222 -12.47 -8.44 -18.44
CA HIS A 222 -11.81 -7.28 -17.85
C HIS A 222 -10.32 -7.34 -18.12
N LEU A 223 -9.80 -6.39 -18.87
CA LEU A 223 -8.40 -6.35 -19.27
C LEU A 223 -7.75 -5.06 -18.79
N TRP A 224 -6.69 -5.15 -17.98
CA TRP A 224 -5.95 -3.99 -17.48
C TRP A 224 -4.68 -3.77 -18.29
N ARG A 225 -4.66 -2.72 -19.11
CA ARG A 225 -3.53 -2.31 -19.94
C ARG A 225 -2.69 -1.25 -19.24
N LYS A 226 -1.37 -1.35 -19.37
CA LYS A 226 -0.44 -0.37 -18.83
C LYS A 226 -0.61 0.99 -19.50
N THR A 227 -0.52 2.04 -18.70
CA THR A 227 -0.49 3.45 -19.11
C THR A 227 0.69 4.15 -18.42
N GLU A 228 0.96 5.41 -18.75
CA GLU A 228 2.06 6.17 -18.13
C GLU A 228 1.89 6.31 -16.61
N ASP A 229 0.64 6.53 -16.15
CA ASP A 229 0.34 6.84 -14.75
C ASP A 229 -0.29 5.66 -13.97
N GLY A 230 -0.27 4.44 -14.52
CA GLY A 230 -0.89 3.26 -13.90
C GLY A 230 -1.53 2.33 -14.91
N LEU A 231 -2.81 1.99 -14.72
CA LEU A 231 -3.55 1.09 -15.61
C LEU A 231 -4.80 1.75 -16.20
N GLU A 232 -5.23 1.26 -17.35
CA GLU A 232 -6.60 1.39 -17.83
C GLU A 232 -7.28 0.03 -17.87
N LEU A 233 -8.48 -0.06 -17.29
CA LEU A 233 -9.36 -1.21 -17.41
C LEU A 233 -10.20 -1.06 -18.68
N ARG A 234 -10.27 -2.12 -19.48
CA ARG A 234 -11.18 -2.27 -20.62
C ARG A 234 -12.10 -3.46 -20.35
N SER A 235 -13.35 -3.17 -20.06
CA SER A 235 -14.41 -4.15 -19.79
C SER A 235 -15.27 -4.39 -21.03
N ARG A 236 -15.68 -5.64 -21.23
CA ARG A 236 -16.71 -6.04 -22.21
C ARG A 236 -17.66 -7.05 -21.57
N TYR A 237 -18.95 -6.86 -21.75
CA TYR A 237 -19.99 -7.74 -21.23
C TYR A 237 -20.96 -8.15 -22.32
N TRP A 238 -21.30 -9.44 -22.38
CA TRP A 238 -22.35 -9.99 -23.24
C TRP A 238 -23.35 -10.75 -22.37
N LEU A 239 -24.33 -10.03 -21.84
CA LEU A 239 -25.31 -10.55 -20.88
C LEU A 239 -26.56 -11.06 -21.60
N GLY A 240 -26.97 -12.29 -21.31
CA GLY A 240 -28.06 -12.98 -22.01
C GLY A 240 -27.66 -13.56 -23.37
N GLY A 241 -26.40 -13.45 -23.78
CA GLY A 241 -25.83 -14.10 -24.97
C GLY A 241 -25.30 -15.50 -24.64
N GLY A 242 -25.31 -16.41 -25.63
CA GLY A 242 -24.69 -17.74 -25.52
C GLY A 242 -25.27 -18.65 -24.41
N VAL A 243 -26.56 -18.48 -24.10
CA VAL A 243 -27.27 -19.16 -23.02
C VAL A 243 -27.36 -20.66 -23.29
N HIS A 244 -26.73 -21.46 -22.42
CA HIS A 244 -26.79 -22.91 -22.47
C HIS A 244 -26.86 -23.51 -21.07
N TYR A 245 -27.44 -24.71 -20.97
CA TYR A 245 -27.49 -25.49 -19.76
C TYR A 245 -26.58 -26.70 -19.88
N LYS A 246 -25.76 -26.92 -18.86
CA LYS A 246 -24.84 -28.05 -18.81
C LYS A 246 -25.48 -29.21 -18.07
N LEU A 247 -25.75 -30.31 -18.80
CA LEU A 247 -26.30 -31.55 -18.25
C LEU A 247 -25.37 -32.72 -18.58
N PHE A 248 -24.86 -33.43 -17.56
CA PHE A 248 -23.92 -34.55 -17.72
C PHE A 248 -22.71 -34.28 -18.63
N GLY A 249 -22.20 -33.04 -18.62
CA GLY A 249 -21.05 -32.63 -19.44
C GLY A 249 -21.40 -32.22 -20.87
N ILE A 250 -22.66 -32.32 -21.29
CA ILE A 250 -23.17 -31.88 -22.59
C ILE A 250 -23.75 -30.46 -22.44
N GLU A 251 -23.36 -29.55 -23.33
CA GLU A 251 -23.93 -28.20 -23.43
C GLU A 251 -25.17 -28.23 -24.32
N ILE A 252 -26.32 -27.90 -23.75
CA ILE A 252 -27.60 -27.83 -24.47
C ILE A 252 -27.95 -26.35 -24.59
N GLY A 253 -27.91 -25.80 -25.81
CA GLY A 253 -28.39 -24.45 -26.09
C GLY A 253 -29.88 -24.38 -25.83
N ILE A 254 -30.33 -23.37 -25.07
CA ILE A 254 -31.74 -23.26 -24.70
C ILE A 254 -32.39 -22.02 -25.31
N ASP A 255 -32.41 -21.96 -26.64
CA ASP A 255 -33.16 -20.91 -27.34
C ASP A 255 -34.68 -21.05 -27.14
N TYR A 256 -35.16 -22.24 -26.74
CA TYR A 256 -36.60 -22.55 -26.68
C TYR A 256 -37.26 -22.38 -25.29
N LEU A 257 -36.58 -22.60 -24.14
CA LEU A 257 -37.17 -22.37 -22.81
C LEU A 257 -37.02 -20.94 -22.27
N ALA A 258 -36.12 -20.13 -22.83
CA ALA A 258 -35.85 -18.77 -22.33
C ALA A 258 -37.08 -17.84 -22.44
N GLY A 259 -37.95 -18.08 -23.43
CA GLY A 259 -39.23 -17.37 -23.58
C GLY A 259 -40.31 -17.83 -22.59
N ALA A 260 -40.38 -19.14 -22.29
CA ALA A 260 -41.43 -19.72 -21.46
C ALA A 260 -41.31 -19.40 -19.95
N LEU A 261 -40.11 -19.01 -19.49
CA LEU A 261 -39.82 -18.69 -18.08
C LEU A 261 -39.66 -17.18 -17.80
N GLY A 262 -39.92 -16.32 -18.78
CA GLY A 262 -39.73 -14.86 -18.63
C GLY A 262 -38.27 -14.42 -18.43
N PHE A 263 -37.32 -15.26 -18.84
CA PHE A 263 -35.89 -15.14 -18.50
C PHE A 263 -35.19 -14.00 -19.25
N LYS A 264 -35.55 -13.75 -20.51
CA LYS A 264 -35.00 -12.62 -21.30
C LYS A 264 -35.31 -11.24 -20.70
N HIS A 265 -36.35 -11.09 -19.88
CA HIS A 265 -36.68 -9.83 -19.22
C HIS A 265 -35.92 -9.57 -17.90
N ARG A 266 -35.24 -10.59 -17.34
CA ARG A 266 -34.55 -10.47 -16.04
C ARG A 266 -33.05 -10.25 -16.13
N MET A 267 -32.39 -10.75 -17.18
CA MET A 267 -30.92 -10.75 -17.30
C MET A 267 -30.41 -10.27 -18.67
N ALA A 268 -31.28 -9.73 -19.52
CA ALA A 268 -30.96 -9.28 -20.86
C ALA A 268 -31.82 -8.07 -21.23
N GLY A 269 -31.48 -7.40 -22.33
CA GLY A 269 -32.22 -6.24 -22.83
C GLY A 269 -31.73 -4.89 -22.29
N GLU A 270 -32.45 -3.85 -22.70
CA GLU A 270 -31.95 -2.47 -22.67
C GLU A 270 -31.66 -1.95 -21.26
N THR A 271 -32.59 -2.17 -20.34
CA THR A 271 -32.43 -1.78 -18.92
C THR A 271 -31.24 -2.47 -18.27
N VAL A 272 -31.01 -3.75 -18.57
CA VAL A 272 -29.86 -4.48 -18.00
C VAL A 272 -28.56 -3.90 -18.54
N ALA A 273 -28.47 -3.61 -19.84
CA ALA A 273 -27.28 -3.00 -20.43
C ALA A 273 -26.99 -1.62 -19.81
N TYR A 274 -28.01 -0.78 -19.65
CA TYR A 274 -27.92 0.54 -19.02
C TYR A 274 -27.45 0.46 -17.57
N GLU A 275 -28.14 -0.32 -16.73
CA GLU A 275 -27.82 -0.43 -15.30
C GLU A 275 -26.43 -1.03 -15.09
N HIS A 276 -26.03 -2.00 -15.93
CA HIS A 276 -24.73 -2.64 -15.81
C HIS A 276 -23.57 -1.72 -16.24
N PHE A 277 -23.78 -0.84 -17.24
CA PHE A 277 -22.79 0.17 -17.59
C PHE A 277 -22.54 1.16 -16.44
N ILE A 278 -23.60 1.61 -15.78
CA ILE A 278 -23.47 2.48 -14.60
C ILE A 278 -22.80 1.73 -13.45
N HIS A 279 -23.14 0.46 -13.25
CA HIS A 279 -22.57 -0.39 -12.21
C HIS A 279 -21.05 -0.56 -12.39
N ASP A 280 -20.58 -0.99 -13.57
CA ASP A 280 -19.13 -1.11 -13.88
C ASP A 280 -18.40 0.22 -13.68
N GLN A 281 -18.93 1.30 -14.25
CA GLN A 281 -18.30 2.61 -14.18
C GLN A 281 -18.18 3.10 -12.74
N THR A 282 -19.18 2.84 -11.91
CA THR A 282 -19.19 3.25 -10.50
C THR A 282 -18.26 2.40 -9.66
N GLU A 283 -18.35 1.07 -9.76
CA GLU A 283 -17.57 0.16 -8.92
C GLU A 283 -16.07 0.28 -9.22
N PHE A 284 -15.68 0.33 -10.50
CA PHE A 284 -14.27 0.36 -10.85
C PHE A 284 -13.66 1.75 -10.66
N THR A 285 -14.42 2.83 -10.85
CA THR A 285 -13.95 4.18 -10.49
C THR A 285 -13.74 4.29 -8.98
N ASN A 286 -14.62 3.67 -8.18
CA ASN A 286 -14.45 3.61 -6.74
C ASN A 286 -13.23 2.75 -6.35
N LEU A 287 -13.09 1.54 -6.89
CA LEU A 287 -11.94 0.67 -6.63
C LEU A 287 -10.62 1.35 -6.98
N ALA A 288 -10.55 2.01 -8.13
CA ALA A 288 -9.38 2.77 -8.57
C ALA A 288 -8.95 3.85 -7.57
N SER A 289 -9.90 4.42 -6.81
CA SER A 289 -9.62 5.50 -5.84
C SER A 289 -8.82 5.04 -4.61
N PHE A 290 -8.87 3.74 -4.27
CA PHE A 290 -8.24 3.25 -3.04
C PHE A 290 -7.37 2.00 -3.22
N LEU A 291 -7.44 1.30 -4.35
CA LEU A 291 -6.73 0.04 -4.56
C LEU A 291 -5.22 0.14 -4.26
N PRO A 292 -4.45 1.14 -4.74
CA PRO A 292 -3.03 1.24 -4.43
C PRO A 292 -2.75 1.41 -2.92
N SER A 293 -3.53 2.26 -2.25
CA SER A 293 -3.37 2.53 -0.82
C SER A 293 -3.76 1.31 0.03
N LEU A 294 -4.86 0.64 -0.32
CA LEU A 294 -5.29 -0.57 0.36
C LEU A 294 -4.28 -1.72 0.17
N TYR A 295 -3.69 -1.84 -1.03
CA TYR A 295 -2.66 -2.83 -1.28
C TYR A 295 -1.39 -2.54 -0.50
N ALA A 296 -0.97 -1.27 -0.40
CA ALA A 296 0.15 -0.86 0.44
C ALA A 296 -0.09 -1.20 1.92
N ASP A 297 -1.28 -0.94 2.45
CA ASP A 297 -1.68 -1.34 3.81
C ASP A 297 -1.64 -2.87 4.01
N TYR A 298 -2.13 -3.62 3.02
CA TYR A 298 -2.06 -5.08 3.03
C TYR A 298 -0.62 -5.60 3.07
N LEU A 299 0.26 -5.02 2.25
CA LEU A 299 1.68 -5.36 2.22
C LEU A 299 2.35 -4.97 3.53
N ALA A 300 2.06 -3.79 4.08
CA ALA A 300 2.52 -3.35 5.40
C ALA A 300 2.11 -4.34 6.50
N GLY A 301 0.90 -4.91 6.42
CA GLY A 301 0.43 -5.97 7.32
C GLY A 301 0.99 -7.37 7.02
N LYS A 302 1.64 -7.55 5.87
CA LYS A 302 2.26 -8.81 5.41
C LYS A 302 3.77 -8.84 5.53
N HIS A 303 4.41 -7.73 5.90
CA HIS A 303 5.71 -7.76 6.54
C HIS A 303 5.55 -8.39 7.91
N ASP A 304 5.39 -9.72 7.86
CA ASP A 304 5.06 -10.66 8.91
C ASP A 304 6.13 -10.73 10.01
N LYS A 305 7.16 -9.87 9.93
CA LYS A 305 8.33 -9.86 10.79
C LYS A 305 8.94 -11.25 10.88
N LYS A 306 8.82 -12.05 9.80
CA LYS A 306 9.43 -13.37 9.71
C LYS A 306 10.90 -13.32 9.33
N VAL A 307 11.49 -12.13 9.21
CA VAL A 307 12.93 -11.99 9.05
C VAL A 307 13.46 -10.89 9.97
N LEU A 308 14.51 -11.21 10.71
CA LEU A 308 15.31 -10.25 11.47
C LEU A 308 16.57 -9.92 10.66
N TYR A 309 16.81 -8.65 10.39
CA TYR A 309 18.06 -8.18 9.81
C TYR A 309 18.98 -7.61 10.89
N GLY A 310 20.27 -7.85 10.75
CA GLY A 310 21.28 -7.38 11.67
C GLY A 310 22.62 -7.16 11.00
N ASN A 311 23.54 -6.60 11.77
CA ASN A 311 24.95 -6.49 11.42
C ASN A 311 25.72 -7.53 12.22
N ALA A 312 26.61 -8.25 11.56
CA ALA A 312 27.57 -9.15 12.17
C ALA A 312 28.99 -8.65 11.85
N PHE A 313 29.86 -8.71 12.84
CA PHE A 313 31.28 -8.42 12.67
C PHE A 313 32.08 -9.69 12.93
N VAL A 314 33.00 -9.99 12.02
CA VAL A 314 33.97 -11.08 12.19
C VAL A 314 35.31 -10.46 12.51
N ASP A 315 35.91 -10.83 13.64
CA ASP A 315 37.23 -10.31 14.03
C ASP A 315 38.26 -10.53 12.93
N GLY A 316 38.82 -9.43 12.41
CA GLY A 316 39.80 -9.43 11.32
C GLY A 316 39.23 -9.64 9.91
N GLY A 317 37.89 -9.63 9.74
CA GLY A 317 37.19 -9.77 8.46
C GLY A 317 36.39 -8.53 8.04
N ASN A 318 35.79 -8.59 6.84
CA ASN A 318 34.86 -7.57 6.34
C ASN A 318 33.55 -7.59 7.15
N SER A 319 32.82 -6.48 7.15
CA SER A 319 31.46 -6.47 7.70
C SER A 319 30.53 -7.40 6.96
N GLN A 320 29.64 -8.00 7.75
CA GLN A 320 28.64 -8.92 7.29
C GLN A 320 27.26 -8.40 7.69
N TYR A 321 26.33 -8.45 6.74
CA TYR A 321 24.92 -8.25 7.01
C TYR A 321 24.26 -9.61 7.10
N VAL A 322 23.36 -9.76 8.06
CA VAL A 322 22.76 -11.04 8.39
C VAL A 322 21.24 -10.92 8.39
N SER A 323 20.56 -11.92 7.83
CA SER A 323 19.13 -12.14 7.99
C SER A 323 18.85 -13.47 8.66
N TYR A 324 17.95 -13.49 9.63
CA TYR A 324 17.43 -14.71 10.26
C TYR A 324 15.94 -14.87 9.98
N PRO A 325 15.47 -16.02 9.48
CA PRO A 325 14.04 -16.28 9.45
C PRO A 325 13.51 -16.46 10.88
N ILE A 326 12.28 -16.02 11.12
CA ILE A 326 11.54 -16.18 12.37
C ILE A 326 10.34 -17.07 12.05
N ALA A 327 10.28 -18.22 12.71
CA ALA A 327 9.17 -19.16 12.56
C ALA A 327 7.91 -18.67 13.30
N ASP A 328 6.78 -19.33 13.06
CA ASP A 328 5.49 -18.95 13.66
C ASP A 328 5.49 -19.12 15.20
N ASP A 329 6.38 -19.96 15.75
CA ASP A 329 6.61 -20.12 17.20
C ASP A 329 7.63 -19.12 17.77
N LEU A 330 8.04 -18.13 16.97
CA LEU A 330 9.05 -17.11 17.27
C LEU A 330 10.49 -17.63 17.40
N SER A 331 10.75 -18.90 17.07
CA SER A 331 12.13 -19.39 17.00
C SER A 331 12.90 -18.73 15.85
N ILE A 332 14.18 -18.42 16.12
CA ILE A 332 15.10 -17.82 15.15
C ILE A 332 15.81 -18.96 14.41
N GLY A 333 15.63 -19.03 13.10
CA GLY A 333 16.26 -20.03 12.24
C GLY A 333 17.70 -19.67 11.87
N SER A 334 18.27 -20.41 10.92
CA SER A 334 19.67 -20.23 10.49
C SER A 334 19.89 -18.91 9.76
N ALA A 335 21.03 -18.27 10.04
CA ALA A 335 21.44 -17.03 9.39
C ALA A 335 21.73 -17.22 7.90
N THR A 336 21.36 -16.22 7.09
CA THR A 336 21.94 -15.98 5.77
C THR A 336 22.76 -14.70 5.84
N THR A 337 23.93 -14.70 5.22
CA THR A 337 24.91 -13.61 5.32
C THR A 337 25.27 -13.06 3.96
N VAL A 338 25.36 -11.74 3.87
CA VAL A 338 25.89 -11.00 2.72
C VAL A 338 27.04 -10.13 3.20
N GLU A 339 28.20 -10.28 2.56
CA GLU A 339 29.38 -9.46 2.88
C GLU A 339 29.30 -8.11 2.19
N SER A 340 29.73 -7.06 2.90
CA SER A 340 29.98 -5.77 2.26
C SER A 340 31.22 -5.84 1.37
N LYS A 341 31.23 -5.04 0.30
CA LYS A 341 32.29 -5.08 -0.71
C LYS A 341 33.04 -3.75 -0.80
N GLY A 342 34.28 -3.83 -1.28
CA GLY A 342 35.07 -2.65 -1.65
C GLY A 342 35.33 -1.69 -0.48
N ALA A 343 35.12 -0.39 -0.70
CA ALA A 343 35.31 0.65 0.30
C ALA A 343 34.32 0.56 1.48
N CYS A 344 33.26 -0.26 1.37
CA CYS A 344 32.26 -0.47 2.42
C CYS A 344 32.54 -1.68 3.30
N ALA A 345 33.73 -2.26 3.18
CA ALA A 345 34.22 -3.38 4.00
C ALA A 345 34.55 -3.00 5.47
N GLU A 346 34.08 -1.85 5.96
CA GLU A 346 34.27 -1.37 7.34
C GLU A 346 33.11 -1.78 8.25
N ARG A 347 33.26 -1.64 9.58
CA ARG A 347 32.30 -2.11 10.60
C ARG A 347 30.89 -1.51 10.42
N SER A 348 29.92 -2.32 9.99
CA SER A 348 28.50 -1.94 9.93
C SER A 348 27.92 -1.67 11.32
N ILE A 349 27.29 -0.50 11.47
CA ILE A 349 26.65 -0.08 12.72
C ILE A 349 25.14 0.09 12.58
N PHE A 350 24.62 0.16 11.35
CA PHE A 350 23.21 0.39 11.10
C PHE A 350 22.70 -0.42 9.91
N VAL A 351 21.47 -0.91 10.02
CA VAL A 351 20.78 -1.59 8.94
C VAL A 351 19.31 -1.20 8.95
N ALA A 352 18.74 -0.94 7.79
CA ALA A 352 17.31 -0.66 7.62
C ALA A 352 16.77 -1.33 6.35
N GLN A 353 15.53 -1.81 6.44
CA GLN A 353 14.80 -2.36 5.30
C GLN A 353 13.95 -1.26 4.66
N ALA A 354 13.87 -1.25 3.32
CA ALA A 354 12.94 -0.38 2.61
C ALA A 354 11.47 -0.73 2.96
N PRO A 355 10.58 0.27 3.07
CA PRO A 355 9.17 0.05 3.41
C PRO A 355 8.33 -0.46 2.22
N THR A 356 8.89 -0.45 1.01
CA THR A 356 8.21 -0.81 -0.24
C THR A 356 9.02 -1.84 -1.05
N PRO A 357 8.36 -2.60 -1.95
CA PRO A 357 9.07 -3.49 -2.87
C PRO A 357 10.19 -2.74 -3.63
N PRO A 358 11.32 -3.40 -3.94
CA PRO A 358 11.62 -4.83 -3.73
C PRO A 358 12.10 -5.19 -2.30
N TYR A 359 11.90 -4.31 -1.31
CA TYR A 359 12.26 -4.56 0.10
C TYR A 359 13.75 -4.82 0.33
N ASN A 360 14.59 -4.17 -0.47
CA ASN A 360 16.03 -4.19 -0.27
C ASN A 360 16.38 -3.71 1.14
N VAL A 361 17.54 -4.17 1.62
CA VAL A 361 18.09 -3.84 2.93
C VAL A 361 19.33 -2.98 2.73
N TYR A 362 19.48 -1.96 3.57
CA TYR A 362 20.45 -0.88 3.41
C TYR A 362 21.31 -0.81 4.65
N GLY A 363 22.61 -0.92 4.45
CA GLY A 363 23.61 -0.99 5.51
C GLY A 363 24.53 0.21 5.55
N GLN A 364 24.95 0.62 6.76
CA GLN A 364 25.87 1.75 6.98
C GLN A 364 27.06 1.37 7.88
N PRO A 365 28.30 1.38 7.34
CA PRO A 365 29.54 1.12 8.06
C PRO A 365 30.12 2.25 8.94
N PHE A 366 29.32 3.26 9.31
CA PHE A 366 29.82 4.50 9.95
C PHE A 366 31.02 5.10 9.19
N GLY A 367 30.81 5.39 7.91
CA GLY A 367 31.90 5.84 7.06
C GLY A 367 31.44 6.48 5.76
N ALA A 368 32.35 6.48 4.80
CA ALA A 368 32.23 7.20 3.53
C ALA A 368 31.38 6.49 2.47
N CYS A 369 30.64 5.44 2.81
CA CYS A 369 29.78 4.75 1.87
C CYS A 369 28.66 3.95 2.56
N GLY A 370 27.76 3.37 1.77
CA GLY A 370 26.72 2.45 2.22
C GLY A 370 26.47 1.32 1.20
N THR A 371 25.78 0.28 1.66
CA THR A 371 25.50 -0.93 0.88
C THR A 371 24.00 -1.13 0.68
N VAL A 372 23.57 -1.51 -0.52
CA VAL A 372 22.21 -1.98 -0.84
C VAL A 372 22.24 -3.47 -1.10
N MET A 373 21.36 -4.21 -0.45
CA MET A 373 21.24 -5.66 -0.57
C MET A 373 19.85 -6.06 -1.03
N SER A 374 19.77 -6.98 -1.99
CA SER A 374 18.51 -7.59 -2.40
C SER A 374 18.03 -8.62 -1.37
N THR A 375 16.73 -8.92 -1.43
CA THR A 375 16.11 -9.98 -0.63
C THR A 375 15.49 -11.06 -1.52
N THR A 376 15.40 -12.29 -1.00
CA THR A 376 14.66 -13.38 -1.64
C THR A 376 13.15 -13.18 -1.51
N SER A 377 12.35 -14.03 -2.16
CA SER A 377 10.89 -14.03 -1.99
C SER A 377 10.43 -14.26 -0.54
N GLU A 378 11.27 -14.87 0.29
CA GLU A 378 11.05 -15.13 1.70
C GLU A 378 11.61 -14.01 2.60
N GLY A 379 12.20 -12.96 2.01
CA GLY A 379 12.76 -11.82 2.72
C GLY A 379 14.18 -12.03 3.25
N LEU A 380 14.85 -13.16 2.98
CA LEU A 380 16.24 -13.34 3.41
C LEU A 380 17.19 -12.50 2.54
N LEU A 381 18.31 -12.04 3.09
CA LEU A 381 19.34 -11.35 2.31
C LEU A 381 19.87 -12.29 1.21
N SER A 382 20.03 -11.76 -0.01
CA SER A 382 20.53 -12.53 -1.14
C SER A 382 21.92 -12.07 -1.57
N GLU A 383 22.09 -10.82 -2.00
CA GLU A 383 23.38 -10.29 -2.43
C GLU A 383 23.49 -8.77 -2.29
N SER A 384 24.72 -8.25 -2.21
CA SER A 384 24.99 -6.80 -2.36
C SER A 384 24.83 -6.41 -3.83
N VAL A 385 23.82 -5.60 -4.11
CA VAL A 385 23.46 -5.13 -5.46
C VAL A 385 24.05 -3.76 -5.80
N GLN A 386 24.46 -2.98 -4.78
CA GLN A 386 25.10 -1.70 -4.96
C GLN A 386 25.90 -1.28 -3.73
N GLU A 387 27.10 -0.76 -3.96
CA GLU A 387 27.81 0.10 -3.01
C GLU A 387 27.69 1.56 -3.52
N TYR A 388 27.41 2.51 -2.63
CA TYR A 388 27.27 3.93 -2.97
C TYR A 388 28.06 4.79 -2.00
N ASN A 389 28.63 5.89 -2.49
CA ASN A 389 29.61 6.69 -1.76
C ASN A 389 29.00 7.99 -1.21
N TYR A 390 29.52 8.40 -0.06
CA TYR A 390 29.39 9.73 0.53
C TYR A 390 30.71 10.50 0.39
N SER A 391 30.96 11.48 1.27
CA SER A 391 32.27 12.13 1.39
C SER A 391 33.24 11.24 2.15
N SER A 392 34.55 11.41 1.91
CA SER A 392 35.60 10.72 2.68
C SER A 392 35.61 11.08 4.17
N SER A 393 35.00 12.19 4.55
CA SER A 393 34.83 12.64 5.95
C SER A 393 33.51 12.21 6.57
N SER A 394 32.66 11.49 5.83
CA SER A 394 31.34 11.10 6.31
C SER A 394 31.43 9.99 7.36
N GLY A 395 30.52 10.06 8.32
CA GLY A 395 30.28 9.08 9.37
C GLY A 395 28.78 8.85 9.50
N VAL A 396 28.19 8.16 8.52
CA VAL A 396 26.73 7.97 8.49
C VAL A 396 26.30 6.98 9.58
N HIS A 397 25.46 7.45 10.50
CA HIS A 397 25.07 6.67 11.67
C HIS A 397 23.67 6.04 11.55
N GLY A 398 22.81 6.57 10.68
CA GLY A 398 21.54 5.92 10.36
C GLY A 398 20.91 6.40 9.07
N VAL A 399 19.83 5.71 8.69
CA VAL A 399 19.00 6.09 7.56
C VAL A 399 17.52 6.04 7.89
N ALA A 400 16.74 6.87 7.20
CA ALA A 400 15.29 6.82 7.20
C ALA A 400 14.75 6.87 5.77
N PHE A 401 13.59 6.26 5.55
CA PHE A 401 12.91 6.26 4.26
C PHE A 401 11.74 7.24 4.26
N SER A 402 11.50 7.86 3.11
CA SER A 402 10.18 8.43 2.81
C SER A 402 9.08 7.36 2.90
N PRO A 403 7.82 7.70 3.23
CA PRO A 403 6.73 6.73 3.31
C PRO A 403 6.47 5.96 2.02
N SER A 404 6.70 6.60 0.86
CA SER A 404 6.58 5.97 -0.45
C SER A 404 7.76 5.07 -0.80
N GLY A 405 8.82 5.06 0.00
CA GLY A 405 10.07 4.37 -0.28
C GLY A 405 10.90 5.00 -1.41
N SER A 406 10.49 6.14 -1.97
CA SER A 406 11.14 6.76 -3.14
C SER A 406 12.42 7.53 -2.81
N PHE A 407 12.62 7.90 -1.55
CA PHE A 407 13.82 8.58 -1.06
C PHE A 407 14.35 7.95 0.23
N VAL A 408 15.68 7.95 0.35
CA VAL A 408 16.46 7.61 1.55
C VAL A 408 17.19 8.85 2.04
N TYR A 409 17.12 9.07 3.35
CA TYR A 409 17.82 10.13 4.07
C TYR A 409 18.89 9.49 4.95
N SER A 410 20.16 9.82 4.71
CA SER A 410 21.28 9.33 5.51
C SER A 410 21.80 10.43 6.42
N PHE A 411 21.82 10.15 7.72
CA PHE A 411 22.24 11.09 8.75
C PHE A 411 23.74 10.95 8.97
N ASP A 412 24.48 11.94 8.47
CA ASP A 412 25.94 11.99 8.45
C ASP A 412 26.44 12.79 9.65
N ASP A 413 26.75 12.06 10.70
CA ASP A 413 27.15 12.58 12.00
C ASP A 413 28.47 13.36 11.87
N SER A 414 29.53 12.69 11.39
CA SER A 414 30.84 13.32 11.22
C SER A 414 30.90 14.35 10.09
N GLY A 415 30.07 14.20 9.05
CA GLY A 415 29.95 15.17 7.96
C GLY A 415 29.03 16.35 8.27
N ASN A 416 28.36 16.35 9.43
CA ASN A 416 27.41 17.37 9.88
C ASN A 416 26.34 17.70 8.81
N ALA A 417 25.75 16.66 8.20
CA ALA A 417 24.84 16.81 7.06
C ALA A 417 23.80 15.68 6.97
N ILE A 418 22.82 15.87 6.07
CA ILE A 418 21.84 14.86 5.68
C ILE A 418 22.00 14.61 4.18
N TRP A 419 22.36 13.39 3.81
CA TRP A 419 22.39 12.97 2.41
C TRP A 419 21.00 12.52 1.97
N VAL A 420 20.66 12.84 0.73
CA VAL A 420 19.41 12.46 0.08
C VAL A 420 19.74 11.61 -1.14
N HIS A 421 19.15 10.42 -1.20
CA HIS A 421 19.21 9.54 -2.35
C HIS A 421 17.80 9.19 -2.84
N ALA A 422 17.60 9.16 -4.15
CA ALA A 422 16.39 8.61 -4.76
C ALA A 422 16.53 7.10 -4.93
N VAL A 423 15.43 6.38 -4.72
CA VAL A 423 15.34 4.92 -4.81
C VAL A 423 14.67 4.54 -6.11
N ASP A 424 15.30 3.66 -6.89
CA ASP A 424 14.67 3.03 -8.03
C ASP A 424 13.65 1.98 -7.55
N ASN A 425 12.36 2.20 -7.82
CA ASN A 425 11.28 1.35 -7.30
C ASN A 425 11.31 -0.10 -7.86
N SER A 426 12.06 -0.37 -8.92
CA SER A 426 12.13 -1.71 -9.53
C SER A 426 13.31 -2.53 -9.00
N THR A 427 14.44 -1.87 -8.72
CA THR A 427 15.71 -2.51 -8.36
C THR A 427 16.12 -2.23 -6.91
N GLY A 428 15.54 -1.22 -6.28
CA GLY A 428 15.93 -0.70 -4.97
C GLY A 428 17.32 -0.04 -4.95
N ARG A 429 17.87 0.32 -6.11
CA ARG A 429 19.17 1.00 -6.20
C ARG A 429 19.04 2.49 -5.88
N LEU A 430 20.09 3.08 -5.33
CA LEU A 430 20.16 4.48 -4.95
C LEU A 430 20.85 5.34 -6.01
N SER A 431 20.36 6.55 -6.17
CA SER A 431 21.01 7.63 -6.92
C SER A 431 21.10 8.89 -6.06
N PHE A 432 22.26 9.56 -6.08
CA PHE A 432 22.48 10.77 -5.29
C PHE A 432 21.58 11.91 -5.76
N VAL A 433 20.97 12.62 -4.82
CA VAL A 433 20.12 13.79 -5.06
C VAL A 433 20.73 15.05 -4.46
N ALA A 434 21.02 15.02 -3.15
CA ALA A 434 21.50 16.20 -2.42
C ALA A 434 22.31 15.84 -1.18
N ASN A 435 23.14 16.78 -0.74
CA ASN A 435 23.73 16.81 0.59
C ASN A 435 23.30 18.13 1.24
N VAL A 436 22.55 18.04 2.33
CA VAL A 436 21.99 19.20 3.04
C VAL A 436 22.74 19.36 4.35
N GLY A 437 23.52 20.44 4.48
CA GLY A 437 24.24 20.75 5.72
C GLY A 437 23.28 20.97 6.90
N ALA A 438 23.73 20.60 8.10
CA ALA A 438 23.00 20.86 9.32
C ALA A 438 22.91 22.38 9.61
N PRO A 439 21.93 22.83 10.42
CA PRO A 439 21.67 24.26 10.63
C PRO A 439 22.77 24.99 11.42
N VAL A 440 23.58 24.26 12.18
CA VAL A 440 24.69 24.79 12.99
C VAL A 440 25.93 23.91 12.84
N GLU A 441 27.10 24.48 13.13
CA GLU A 441 28.34 23.71 13.23
C GLU A 441 28.24 22.71 14.39
N LYS A 442 28.67 21.46 14.16
CA LYS A 442 28.60 20.38 15.16
C LYS A 442 27.20 20.09 15.68
N ALA A 443 26.20 20.16 14.81
CA ALA A 443 24.90 19.60 15.12
C ALA A 443 24.99 18.06 15.15
N ASP A 444 25.77 17.50 14.23
CA ASP A 444 26.09 16.08 14.09
C ASP A 444 24.80 15.23 13.95
N PRO A 445 24.12 15.29 12.79
CA PRO A 445 22.91 14.50 12.56
C PRO A 445 23.18 13.00 12.65
N ARG A 446 22.63 12.34 13.67
CA ARG A 446 22.94 10.94 13.98
C ARG A 446 21.90 9.95 13.47
N HIS A 447 20.63 10.21 13.79
CA HIS A 447 19.49 9.42 13.34
C HIS A 447 18.34 10.35 12.94
N GLY A 448 17.29 9.78 12.36
CA GLY A 448 16.09 10.54 12.08
C GLY A 448 14.88 9.71 11.71
N ALA A 449 13.73 10.38 11.65
CA ALA A 449 12.46 9.77 11.31
C ALA A 449 11.68 10.66 10.36
N VAL A 450 11.09 10.06 9.33
CA VAL A 450 10.21 10.75 8.38
C VAL A 450 8.77 10.57 8.81
N HIS A 451 8.02 11.67 8.87
CA HIS A 451 6.60 11.64 9.21
C HIS A 451 5.79 10.83 8.18
N PRO A 452 4.80 10.03 8.58
CA PRO A 452 4.00 9.23 7.64
C PRO A 452 3.27 10.04 6.57
N SER A 453 3.06 11.34 6.78
CA SER A 453 2.54 12.24 5.73
C SER A 453 3.55 12.58 4.63
N GLY A 454 4.81 12.18 4.76
CA GLY A 454 5.92 12.50 3.86
C GLY A 454 6.48 13.91 4.02
N ASN A 455 5.73 14.84 4.62
CA ASN A 455 6.02 16.28 4.58
C ASN A 455 7.14 16.74 5.54
N PHE A 456 7.47 15.94 6.55
CA PHE A 456 8.42 16.34 7.59
C PHE A 456 9.45 15.26 7.86
N LEU A 457 10.68 15.70 8.11
CA LEU A 457 11.77 14.88 8.61
C LEU A 457 12.27 15.47 9.94
N TYR A 458 12.49 14.59 10.91
CA TYR A 458 13.04 14.91 12.22
C TYR A 458 14.41 14.29 12.31
N ALA A 459 15.44 15.09 12.53
CA ALA A 459 16.81 14.61 12.72
C ALA A 459 17.22 14.86 14.17
N VAL A 460 17.72 13.83 14.85
CA VAL A 460 18.39 14.04 16.13
C VAL A 460 19.81 14.49 15.86
N HIS A 461 20.19 15.59 16.51
CA HIS A 461 21.49 16.23 16.43
C HIS A 461 22.28 15.84 17.68
N GLU A 462 23.28 14.96 17.51
CA GLU A 462 24.06 14.41 18.61
C GLU A 462 24.80 15.51 19.37
N GLY A 463 25.52 16.38 18.65
CA GLY A 463 26.39 17.40 19.22
C GLY A 463 25.62 18.58 19.84
N SER A 464 24.54 19.04 19.20
CA SER A 464 23.72 20.14 19.72
C SER A 464 22.62 19.70 20.70
N ASN A 465 22.42 18.40 20.88
CA ASN A 465 21.43 17.82 21.80
C ASN A 465 20.00 18.32 21.60
N GLU A 466 19.58 18.37 20.33
CA GLU A 466 18.24 18.76 19.93
C GLU A 466 17.69 17.86 18.81
N VAL A 467 16.39 17.94 18.57
CA VAL A 467 15.76 17.37 17.38
C VAL A 467 15.40 18.48 16.42
N GLY A 468 16.12 18.56 15.29
CA GLY A 468 15.85 19.50 14.22
C GLY A 468 14.64 19.08 13.38
N VAL A 469 13.82 20.06 12.97
CA VAL A 469 12.65 19.85 12.12
C VAL A 469 12.95 20.32 10.69
N TYR A 470 12.63 19.48 9.72
CA TYR A 470 12.82 19.75 8.31
C TYR A 470 11.52 19.54 7.54
N GLU A 471 11.27 20.41 6.56
CA GLU A 471 10.20 20.26 5.57
C GLU A 471 10.75 19.56 4.34
N ILE A 472 10.06 18.52 3.86
CA ILE A 472 10.46 17.79 2.66
C ILE A 472 9.67 18.32 1.48
N ASP A 473 10.39 18.76 0.44
CA ASP A 473 9.82 18.89 -0.89
C ASP A 473 9.46 17.50 -1.44
N GLN A 474 8.16 17.22 -1.59
CA GLN A 474 7.68 15.90 -2.02
C GLN A 474 8.08 15.53 -3.44
N THR A 475 8.44 16.52 -4.28
CA THR A 475 8.85 16.27 -5.66
C THR A 475 10.32 15.91 -5.75
N THR A 476 11.18 16.65 -5.04
CA THR A 476 12.63 16.45 -5.10
C THR A 476 13.17 15.54 -4.00
N GLY A 477 12.40 15.34 -2.93
CA GLY A 477 12.83 14.65 -1.72
C GLY A 477 13.80 15.46 -0.87
N ILE A 478 14.11 16.72 -1.21
CA ILE A 478 15.12 17.50 -0.51
C ILE A 478 14.52 18.11 0.77
N PRO A 479 15.10 17.87 1.96
CA PRO A 479 14.67 18.49 3.21
C PRO A 479 15.23 19.90 3.34
N THR A 480 14.44 20.83 3.85
CA THR A 480 14.85 22.19 4.22
C THR A 480 14.61 22.41 5.70
N TYR A 481 15.60 22.92 6.43
CA TYR A 481 15.46 23.20 7.86
C TYR A 481 14.34 24.23 8.11
N ALA A 482 13.40 23.88 8.98
CA ALA A 482 12.18 24.67 9.23
C ALA A 482 12.40 25.81 10.24
N ASN A 483 13.65 26.12 10.61
CA ASN A 483 14.00 27.03 11.70
C ASN A 483 13.29 26.68 13.02
N ALA A 484 13.18 25.38 13.29
CA ALA A 484 12.56 24.83 14.48
C ALA A 484 13.34 23.60 14.96
N SER A 485 13.54 23.52 16.27
CA SER A 485 14.13 22.38 16.95
C SER A 485 13.53 22.18 18.34
N PHE A 486 13.77 21.01 18.92
CA PHE A 486 13.34 20.66 20.26
C PHE A 486 14.54 20.23 21.13
N PRO A 487 14.80 20.88 22.28
CA PRO A 487 15.93 20.51 23.13
C PRO A 487 15.70 19.15 23.82
N LEU A 488 16.72 18.30 23.84
CA LEU A 488 16.65 16.95 24.45
C LEU A 488 17.17 16.88 25.88
N ILE A 489 17.98 17.86 26.28
CA ILE A 489 18.48 17.97 27.65
C ILE A 489 17.89 19.21 28.34
N PRO A 490 17.68 19.16 29.67
CA PRO A 490 17.23 20.32 30.43
C PRO A 490 18.09 21.56 30.23
N ALA A 491 17.46 22.73 30.22
CA ALA A 491 18.16 24.01 30.13
C ALA A 491 19.16 24.18 31.27
N GLY A 492 20.36 24.69 30.94
CA GLY A 492 21.44 24.95 31.89
C GLY A 492 22.39 23.77 32.12
N LEU A 493 22.16 22.61 31.50
CA LEU A 493 23.14 21.53 31.43
C LEU A 493 24.16 21.78 30.32
N ASN A 494 25.37 21.26 30.51
CA ASN A 494 26.42 21.35 29.51
C ASN A 494 26.19 20.29 28.41
N THR A 495 25.97 20.72 27.18
CA THR A 495 25.69 19.83 26.04
C THR A 495 26.83 18.87 25.75
N THR A 496 28.08 19.22 26.07
CA THR A 496 29.23 18.33 25.84
C THR A 496 29.25 17.09 26.74
N ASP A 497 28.42 17.06 27.78
CA ASP A 497 28.32 15.91 28.68
C ASP A 497 27.32 14.85 28.16
N TYR A 498 26.60 15.17 27.08
CA TYR A 498 25.50 14.38 26.53
C TYR A 498 25.69 14.13 25.03
N TRP A 499 25.26 12.95 24.59
CA TRP A 499 25.13 12.60 23.18
C TRP A 499 23.69 12.17 22.92
N SER A 500 23.03 12.88 22.01
CA SER A 500 21.70 12.49 21.57
C SER A 500 21.77 11.28 20.63
N ASP A 501 20.76 10.40 20.72
CA ASP A 501 20.89 9.02 20.23
C ASP A 501 19.81 8.67 19.22
N GLU A 502 18.58 8.44 19.66
CA GLU A 502 17.51 7.91 18.81
C GLU A 502 16.33 8.86 18.74
N VAL A 503 15.63 8.87 17.60
CA VAL A 503 14.36 9.57 17.43
C VAL A 503 13.37 8.67 16.69
N ALA A 504 12.16 8.56 17.21
CA ALA A 504 11.11 7.71 16.66
C ALA A 504 9.75 8.38 16.71
N ILE A 505 8.91 8.10 15.71
CA ILE A 505 7.53 8.59 15.65
C ILE A 505 6.59 7.51 16.20
N SER A 506 5.60 7.93 16.99
CA SER A 506 4.60 7.02 17.58
C SER A 506 3.72 6.35 16.52
N HIS A 507 2.97 5.32 16.90
CA HIS A 507 2.09 4.60 15.97
C HIS A 507 1.09 5.51 15.25
N SER A 508 0.39 6.36 16.01
CA SER A 508 -0.58 7.32 15.46
C SER A 508 0.03 8.51 14.73
N ALA A 509 1.37 8.63 14.75
CA ALA A 509 2.09 9.79 14.27
C ALA A 509 1.66 11.11 14.93
N LYS A 510 1.24 11.05 16.20
CA LYS A 510 0.93 12.23 17.02
C LYS A 510 2.09 12.67 17.90
N TYR A 511 2.99 11.74 18.22
CA TYR A 511 4.12 11.99 19.10
C TYR A 511 5.45 11.64 18.44
N LEU A 512 6.47 12.35 18.87
CA LEU A 512 7.87 12.11 18.61
C LEU A 512 8.54 11.76 19.93
N TRP A 513 9.31 10.67 19.96
CA TRP A 513 10.12 10.24 21.09
C TRP A 513 11.58 10.38 20.73
N ALA A 514 12.38 10.92 21.66
CA ALA A 514 13.81 11.04 21.46
C ALA A 514 14.59 10.85 22.76
N SER A 515 15.82 10.36 22.65
CA SER A 515 16.73 10.07 23.78
C SER A 515 18.07 10.78 23.65
N SER A 516 18.68 11.06 24.80
CA SER A 516 20.10 11.36 24.92
C SER A 516 20.73 10.58 26.07
N HIS A 517 21.99 10.21 25.94
CA HIS A 517 22.74 9.50 26.96
C HIS A 517 23.98 10.29 27.39
N ALA A 518 24.50 10.00 28.57
CA ALA A 518 25.70 10.61 29.12
C ALA A 518 26.53 9.56 29.88
N PRO A 519 27.87 9.68 29.95
CA PRO A 519 28.69 8.74 30.72
C PRO A 519 28.44 8.89 32.21
N ALA A 520 28.47 10.13 32.68
CA ALA A 520 28.47 10.47 34.10
C ALA A 520 27.15 11.10 34.57
N ALA A 521 26.16 11.23 33.68
CA ALA A 521 24.89 11.89 33.96
C ALA A 521 23.69 10.98 33.60
N PRO A 522 22.47 11.31 34.08
CA PRO A 522 21.27 10.54 33.77
C PRO A 522 20.94 10.61 32.27
N THR A 523 20.59 9.49 31.65
CA THR A 523 19.94 9.47 30.34
C THR A 523 18.68 10.34 30.37
N THR A 524 18.51 11.19 29.36
CA THR A 524 17.30 12.00 29.21
C THR A 524 16.47 11.49 28.05
N TRP A 525 15.17 11.75 28.13
CA TRP A 525 14.25 11.46 27.05
C TRP A 525 13.11 12.46 27.09
N ALA A 526 12.59 12.74 25.90
CA ALA A 526 11.56 13.73 25.72
C ALA A 526 10.52 13.23 24.72
N THR A 527 9.27 13.63 24.98
CA THR A 527 8.16 13.43 24.07
C THR A 527 7.70 14.79 23.54
N PHE A 528 7.54 14.88 22.22
CA PHE A 528 7.09 16.10 21.53
C PHE A 528 5.88 15.80 20.66
N PRO A 529 5.00 16.78 20.38
CA PRO A 529 4.01 16.64 19.32
C PRO A 529 4.70 16.56 17.95
N SER A 530 4.28 15.62 17.10
CA SER A 530 4.85 15.45 15.74
C SER A 530 4.11 16.25 14.66
N SER A 531 3.13 17.10 15.03
CA SER A 531 2.40 17.96 14.09
C SER A 531 2.95 19.38 14.13
N ARG A 532 3.06 20.04 12.96
CA ARG A 532 3.49 21.45 12.82
C ARG A 532 2.54 22.49 13.47
N SER A 533 1.40 22.07 14.04
CA SER A 533 0.33 22.98 14.49
C SER A 533 0.76 23.95 15.62
N THR A 534 1.78 23.62 16.43
CA THR A 534 2.20 24.49 17.54
C THR A 534 3.42 25.32 17.18
N ARG A 535 3.22 26.36 16.35
CA ARG A 535 4.20 27.43 16.10
C ARG A 535 4.43 28.34 17.34
N THR A 536 3.95 27.95 18.52
CA THR A 536 3.90 28.82 19.70
C THR A 536 4.39 28.17 20.99
N ASP A 537 4.90 26.94 20.96
CA ASP A 537 5.58 26.41 22.14
C ASP A 537 6.68 25.39 21.77
N PRO A 538 7.96 25.79 21.77
CA PRO A 538 9.10 24.87 21.67
C PRO A 538 9.31 24.06 22.95
N SER A 539 8.46 24.24 23.97
CA SER A 539 8.54 23.48 25.21
C SER A 539 8.19 22.01 24.95
N PRO A 540 9.00 21.04 25.42
CA PRO A 540 8.58 19.64 25.48
C PRO A 540 7.22 19.54 26.16
N SER A 541 6.30 18.72 25.64
CA SER A 541 5.05 18.44 26.38
C SER A 541 5.37 17.79 27.73
N ARG A 542 6.52 17.12 27.83
CA ARG A 542 7.20 16.74 29.08
C ARG A 542 8.64 16.27 28.84
N THR A 543 9.59 16.72 29.66
CA THR A 543 10.91 16.09 29.85
C THR A 543 10.88 15.22 31.10
N SER A 544 11.28 13.96 30.97
CA SER A 544 11.53 13.11 32.13
C SER A 544 13.01 12.71 32.14
N SER A 545 13.71 13.06 33.21
CA SER A 545 15.07 12.58 33.48
C SER A 545 15.00 11.45 34.49
N ARG A 546 15.63 10.30 34.21
CA ARG A 546 15.77 9.23 35.20
C ARG A 546 17.24 8.82 35.26
N GLN A 547 17.80 8.74 36.46
CA GLN A 547 19.09 8.07 36.64
C GLN A 547 18.90 6.58 36.29
N PRO A 548 19.60 6.04 35.27
CA PRO A 548 19.79 4.61 35.22
C PRO A 548 20.55 4.18 36.49
N PRO A 549 20.33 2.97 37.00
CA PRO A 549 21.07 2.47 38.14
C PRO A 549 22.54 2.23 37.76
N ARG A 550 23.33 3.32 37.78
CA ARG A 550 24.79 3.45 37.58
C ARG A 550 25.33 3.38 36.13
N ALA A 551 26.23 4.34 35.88
CA ALA A 551 27.32 4.47 34.90
C ALA A 551 27.22 3.85 33.49
N ALA A 552 27.23 4.75 32.50
CA ALA A 552 27.80 4.72 31.15
C ALA A 552 27.91 3.41 30.35
N GLY A 553 27.30 3.40 29.17
CA GLY A 553 27.94 2.87 27.96
C GLY A 553 26.99 2.22 26.94
N LEU A 554 26.69 2.96 25.85
CA LEU A 554 26.07 2.51 24.58
C LEU A 554 24.52 2.34 24.61
N PRO A 555 23.84 2.40 23.44
CA PRO A 555 22.74 3.32 23.15
C PRO A 555 21.39 2.97 23.79
N THR A 556 20.68 4.01 24.23
CA THR A 556 19.26 3.94 24.61
C THR A 556 18.37 4.14 23.39
N ARG A 557 18.09 3.03 22.70
CA ARG A 557 17.24 3.05 21.50
C ARG A 557 15.76 2.94 21.83
N TRP A 558 15.00 3.86 21.27
CA TRP A 558 13.55 3.77 21.20
C TRP A 558 13.14 2.85 20.05
N ARG A 559 12.24 1.90 20.30
CA ARG A 559 11.56 1.17 19.22
C ARG A 559 10.05 1.38 19.27
N ARG A 560 9.51 1.79 18.12
CA ARG A 560 8.07 1.95 17.89
C ARG A 560 7.35 0.62 18.07
N VAL A 561 6.25 0.64 18.81
CA VAL A 561 5.29 -0.46 18.82
C VAL A 561 4.38 -0.31 17.60
N PRO A 562 4.33 -1.29 16.68
CA PRO A 562 3.68 -1.10 15.38
C PRO A 562 2.15 -1.24 15.43
N PHE A 563 1.55 -1.47 16.59
CA PHE A 563 0.11 -1.72 16.76
C PHE A 563 -0.60 -0.74 17.72
N GLY A 564 0.09 0.29 18.23
CA GLY A 564 -0.52 1.31 19.09
C GLY A 564 0.50 2.23 19.75
N ASP A 565 0.02 3.34 20.33
CA ASP A 565 0.87 4.30 21.05
C ASP A 565 1.12 3.90 22.51
N ALA A 566 0.40 2.90 23.01
CA ALA A 566 0.31 2.57 24.43
C ALA A 566 1.61 2.01 25.02
N TYR A 567 2.56 1.58 24.21
CA TYR A 567 3.80 1.00 24.70
C TYR A 567 5.01 1.50 23.94
N VAL A 568 6.13 1.55 24.63
CA VAL A 568 7.43 1.86 24.03
C VAL A 568 8.52 1.06 24.74
N ALA A 569 9.49 0.55 23.97
CA ALA A 569 10.63 -0.19 24.52
C ALA A 569 11.90 0.67 24.48
N LEU A 570 12.67 0.59 25.56
CA LEU A 570 13.99 1.18 25.71
C LEU A 570 15.00 0.07 26.03
N THR A 571 16.11 0.04 25.33
CA THR A 571 17.21 -0.91 25.59
C THR A 571 18.41 -0.18 26.14
N ASP A 572 19.13 -0.74 27.10
CA ASP A 572 20.39 -0.19 27.59
C ASP A 572 21.43 -1.30 27.71
N SER A 573 22.60 -1.11 27.08
CA SER A 573 23.66 -2.12 27.03
C SER A 573 24.66 -2.05 28.18
N SER A 574 24.69 -0.96 28.96
CA SER A 574 25.61 -0.82 30.11
C SER A 574 25.32 -1.84 31.21
N VAL A 575 24.04 -2.19 31.33
CA VAL A 575 23.52 -3.17 32.30
C VAL A 575 22.72 -4.30 31.65
N GLY A 576 22.43 -4.21 30.34
CA GLY A 576 21.80 -5.27 29.55
C GLY A 576 20.28 -5.40 29.76
N PHE A 577 19.58 -4.30 30.00
CA PHE A 577 18.13 -4.32 30.26
C PHE A 577 17.30 -3.92 29.03
N VAL A 578 16.07 -4.46 28.98
CA VAL A 578 14.97 -4.00 28.13
C VAL A 578 13.85 -3.51 29.04
N GLU A 579 13.54 -2.22 29.01
CA GLU A 579 12.40 -1.65 29.72
C GLU A 579 11.23 -1.44 28.74
N ILE A 580 10.02 -1.85 29.12
CA ILE A 580 8.79 -1.55 28.40
C ILE A 580 8.00 -0.55 29.23
N TRP A 581 7.61 0.56 28.61
CA TRP A 581 6.88 1.64 29.25
C TRP A 581 5.47 1.69 28.71
N GLU A 582 4.49 1.88 29.58
CA GLU A 582 3.11 2.15 29.18
C GLU A 582 2.91 3.66 29.03
N MET A 583 2.39 4.08 27.89
CA MET A 583 2.13 5.48 27.57
C MET A 583 0.67 5.79 27.86
N GLY A 584 0.43 6.74 28.77
CA GLY A 584 -0.89 7.29 29.05
C GLY A 584 -1.47 8.02 27.83
N ALA A 585 -2.78 8.28 27.85
CA ALA A 585 -3.54 8.87 26.74
C ALA A 585 -3.02 10.24 26.23
N ASN A 586 -2.21 10.93 27.04
CA ASN A 586 -1.56 12.21 26.74
C ASN A 586 -0.09 12.06 26.29
N GLY A 587 0.39 10.84 26.03
CA GLY A 587 1.79 10.55 25.70
C GLY A 587 2.74 10.54 26.90
N ALA A 588 2.24 10.54 28.14
CA ALA A 588 3.09 10.47 29.33
C ALA A 588 3.39 9.01 29.72
N ALA A 589 4.65 8.69 29.98
CA ALA A 589 5.03 7.33 30.36
C ALA A 589 4.81 7.05 31.85
N GLY A 590 4.09 5.98 32.16
CA GLY A 590 4.03 5.35 33.48
C GLY A 590 4.85 4.07 33.47
N GLY A 591 5.79 3.92 34.40
CA GLY A 591 6.64 2.73 34.45
C GLY A 591 5.84 1.48 34.79
N CYS A 592 5.96 0.42 33.97
CA CYS A 592 5.32 -0.87 34.21
C CYS A 592 6.35 -1.99 34.01
N GLY A 593 6.74 -2.68 35.10
CA GLY A 593 7.47 -3.95 35.09
C GLY A 593 8.93 -3.96 34.58
N ARG A 594 9.87 -4.45 35.40
CA ARG A 594 11.23 -4.82 34.96
C ARG A 594 11.25 -6.31 34.61
N ALA A 595 11.73 -6.67 33.41
CA ALA A 595 12.13 -8.03 33.10
C ALA A 595 13.67 -8.11 33.19
N PRO A 596 14.23 -9.06 33.96
CA PRO A 596 15.68 -9.27 34.06
C PRO A 596 16.28 -9.90 32.81
#